data_AF-A0A7X7C3F8-F1
#
_entry.id   AF-A0A7X7C3F8-F1
#
_cell.length_a   1.000
_cell.length_b   1.000
_cell.length_c   1.000
_cell.angle_alpha   90.00
_cell.angle_beta   90.00
_cell.angle_gamma   90.00
#
_symmetry.space_group_name_H-M   'P 1'
#
loop_
_entity.id
_entity.type
_entity.pdbx_description
1 polymer ?
#
loop_
_entity_poly.entity_id
_entity_poly.type
_entity_poly.pdbx_seq_one_letter_code
_entity_poly.pdbx_strand_id
1 'polypeptide(L)' 'MKKTSLILLFTVFISALAFAAQPSMEFTKTEHNFGTIKEEMGAVTTQFEFTNKGDSPLIIQRVAASCGCT' A
#
# COMPACT_ATOMS: atom_id res chain seq x y z
N MET A 1 -37.73 16.60 -19.90
CA MET A 1 -36.66 17.48 -19.38
C MET A 1 -36.32 17.21 -17.91
N LYS A 2 -37.26 17.27 -16.95
CA LYS A 2 -36.95 16.96 -15.52
C LYS A 2 -36.53 15.49 -15.29
N LYS A 3 -37.23 14.53 -15.89
CA LYS A 3 -36.92 13.09 -15.75
C LYS A 3 -35.60 12.69 -16.41
N THR A 4 -35.31 13.23 -17.60
CA THR A 4 -34.05 13.00 -18.33
C THR A 4 -32.86 13.65 -17.61
N SER A 5 -33.03 14.84 -17.04
CA SER A 5 -32.01 15.48 -16.20
C SER A 5 -31.73 14.69 -14.91
N LEU A 6 -32.76 14.08 -14.31
CA LEU A 6 -32.61 13.29 -13.09
C LEU A 6 -31.91 11.95 -13.36
N ILE A 7 -32.21 11.30 -14.49
CA ILE A 7 -31.51 10.09 -14.93
C ILE A 7 -30.04 10.37 -15.20
N LEU A 8 -29.72 11.49 -15.88
CA LEU A 8 -28.33 11.89 -16.16
C LEU A 8 -27.53 12.11 -14.87
N LEU A 9 -28.13 12.80 -13.88
CA LEU A 9 -27.51 13.04 -12.58
C LEU A 9 -27.27 11.73 -11.81
N PHE A 10 -28.23 10.81 -11.86
CA PHE A 10 -28.13 9.50 -11.21
C PHE A 10 -27.05 8.61 -11.85
N THR A 11 -26.91 8.65 -13.18
CA THR A 11 -25.84 7.92 -13.89
C THR A 11 -24.45 8.44 -13.57
N VAL A 12 -24.28 9.77 -13.42
CA VAL A 12 -23.00 10.36 -13.01
C VAL A 12 -22.64 9.94 -11.59
N PHE A 13 -23.62 9.90 -10.68
CA PHE A 13 -23.41 9.50 -9.29
C PHE A 13 -23.02 8.02 -9.14
N ILE A 14 -23.64 7.12 -9.91
CA ILE A 14 -23.29 5.69 -9.92
C ILE A 14 -21.87 5.46 -10.47
N SER A 15 -21.46 6.21 -11.49
CA SER A 15 -20.11 6.08 -12.06
C SER A 15 -18.99 6.46 -11.08
N ALA A 16 -19.27 7.34 -10.11
CA ALA A 16 -18.29 7.73 -9.09
C ALA A 16 -17.99 6.60 -8.08
N LEU A 17 -18.93 5.67 -7.85
CA LEU A 17 -18.77 4.56 -6.90
C LEU A 17 -17.92 3.41 -7.48
N ALA A 18 -17.81 3.31 -8.81
CA ALA A 18 -17.05 2.24 -9.47
C ALA A 18 -15.52 2.39 -9.35
N PHE A 19 -15.03 3.56 -8.94
CA PHE A 19 -13.59 3.85 -8.78
C PHE A 19 -13.09 3.70 -7.33
N ALA A 20 -13.87 3.09 -6.44
CA ALA A 20 -13.49 2.99 -5.02
C ALA A 20 -12.41 1.93 -4.74
N ALA A 21 -12.12 1.03 -5.68
CA ALA A 21 -11.19 -0.06 -5.45
C ALA A 21 -9.73 0.41 -5.49
N GLN A 22 -8.99 0.21 -4.40
CA GLN A 22 -7.64 0.75 -4.18
C GLN A 22 -6.76 -0.24 -3.40
N PRO A 23 -5.49 -0.47 -3.79
CA PRO A 23 -4.60 -1.33 -3.03
C PRO A 23 -4.26 -0.67 -1.69
N SER A 24 -4.11 -1.47 -0.64
CA SER A 24 -3.77 -0.97 0.69
C SER A 24 -2.76 -1.90 1.35
N MET A 25 -1.60 -1.37 1.72
CA MET A 25 -0.53 -2.13 2.35
C MET A 25 -0.57 -1.92 3.86
N GLU A 26 -0.66 -3.01 4.61
CA GLU A 26 -0.55 -2.99 6.08
C GLU A 26 0.64 -3.84 6.51
N PHE A 27 1.64 -3.21 7.12
CA PHE A 27 2.82 -3.89 7.64
C PHE A 27 2.58 -4.45 9.05
N THR A 28 3.08 -5.65 9.32
CA THR A 28 3.11 -6.23 10.67
C THR A 28 3.97 -5.40 11.62
N LYS A 29 5.06 -4.83 11.11
CA LYS A 29 5.93 -3.86 11.79
C LYS A 29 6.56 -2.95 10.74
N THR A 30 6.83 -1.70 11.09
CA THR A 30 7.49 -0.74 10.21
C THR A 30 8.92 -0.43 10.63
N GLU A 31 9.32 -0.92 11.80
CA GLU A 31 10.62 -0.66 12.40
C GLU A 31 11.22 -1.95 12.97
N HIS A 32 12.55 -2.01 12.97
CA HIS A 32 13.30 -3.02 13.68
C HIS A 32 14.57 -2.39 14.27
N ASN A 33 14.73 -2.49 15.58
CA ASN A 33 15.95 -2.10 16.26
C ASN A 33 16.84 -3.33 16.44
N PHE A 34 17.99 -3.36 15.76
CA PHE A 34 18.95 -4.45 15.90
C PHE A 34 19.73 -4.42 17.23
N GLY A 35 19.67 -3.31 17.97
CA GLY A 35 20.46 -3.09 19.18
C GLY A 35 21.95 -2.99 18.89
N THR A 36 22.77 -3.48 19.82
CA THR A 36 24.22 -3.51 19.67
C THR A 36 24.63 -4.74 18.86
N ILE A 37 25.19 -4.51 17.67
CA ILE A 37 25.77 -5.55 16.83
C ILE A 37 27.29 -5.49 16.95
N LYS A 38 27.92 -6.60 17.35
CA LYS A 38 29.38 -6.69 17.31
C LYS A 38 29.84 -7.08 15.92
N GLU A 39 30.96 -6.54 15.47
CA GLU A 39 31.48 -6.78 14.11
C GLU A 39 31.71 -8.26 13.82
N GLU A 40 32.14 -9.05 14.80
CA GLU A 40 32.34 -10.49 14.65
C GLU A 40 31.06 -11.29 14.37
N MET A 41 29.88 -10.70 14.61
CA MET A 41 28.60 -11.36 14.31
C MET A 41 28.27 -11.33 12.81
N GLY A 42 28.99 -10.52 12.03
CA GLY A 42 28.82 -10.43 10.59
C GLY A 42 27.46 -9.83 10.18
N ALA A 43 26.95 -10.29 9.04
CA ALA A 43 25.71 -9.78 8.47
C ALA A 43 24.49 -10.16 9.32
N VAL A 44 23.66 -9.17 9.65
CA VAL A 44 22.36 -9.36 10.28
C VAL A 44 21.24 -9.08 9.28
N THR A 45 20.09 -9.70 9.49
CA THR A 45 18.93 -9.54 8.59
C THR A 45 17.66 -9.46 9.42
N THR A 46 16.67 -8.73 8.92
CA THR A 46 15.32 -8.70 9.48
C THR A 46 14.31 -8.84 8.35
N GLN A 47 13.19 -9.48 8.65
CA GLN A 47 12.09 -9.64 7.70
C GLN A 47 10.96 -8.69 8.07
N PHE A 48 10.39 -8.06 7.04
CA PHE A 48 9.17 -7.26 7.14
C PHE A 48 8.09 -7.96 6.33
N GLU A 49 6.96 -8.19 6.99
CA GLU A 49 5.78 -8.78 6.38
C GLU A 49 4.69 -7.72 6.26
N PHE A 50 3.91 -7.81 5.19
CA PHE A 50 2.73 -6.97 5.02
C PHE A 50 1.60 -7.78 4.38
N THR A 51 0.38 -7.31 4.57
CA THR A 51 -0.83 -7.84 3.94
C THR A 51 -1.45 -6.77 3.06
N ASN A 52 -1.91 -7.16 1.87
CA ASN A 52 -2.79 -6.29 1.07
C ASN A 52 -4.21 -6.32 1.68
N LYS A 53 -4.61 -5.24 2.35
CA LYS A 53 -5.97 -5.04 2.89
C LYS A 53 -6.89 -4.30 1.92
N GLY A 54 -6.39 -3.96 0.73
CA GLY A 54 -7.18 -3.33 -0.32
C GLY A 54 -8.08 -4.34 -1.04
N ASP A 55 -8.98 -3.79 -1.83
CA ASP A 55 -9.93 -4.50 -2.69
C ASP A 55 -9.47 -4.55 -4.16
N SER A 56 -8.22 -4.19 -4.43
CA SER A 56 -7.55 -4.37 -5.72
C SER A 56 -6.12 -4.89 -5.57
N PRO A 57 -5.53 -5.46 -6.65
CA PRO A 57 -4.17 -6.01 -6.62
C PRO A 57 -3.11 -4.97 -6.24
N LEU A 58 -2.21 -5.35 -5.35
CA LEU A 58 -1.04 -4.56 -4.98
C LEU A 58 0.19 -5.06 -5.75
N ILE A 59 0.78 -4.20 -6.58
CA ILE A 59 1.99 -4.52 -7.38
C ILE A 59 3.19 -3.79 -6.80
N ILE A 60 4.23 -4.54 -6.42
CA ILE A 60 5.51 -3.98 -5.96
C ILE A 60 6.41 -3.77 -7.18
N GLN A 61 6.69 -2.51 -7.54
CA GLN A 61 7.53 -2.19 -8.69
C GLN A 61 9.01 -1.97 -8.33
N ARG A 62 9.28 -1.46 -7.14
CA ARG A 62 10.63 -1.15 -6.64
C ARG A 62 10.64 -1.21 -5.12
N VAL A 63 11.73 -1.74 -4.57
CA VAL A 63 12.07 -1.62 -3.15
C VAL A 63 13.41 -0.88 -3.08
N ALA A 64 13.46 0.20 -2.31
CA ALA A 64 14.67 1.01 -2.16
C ALA A 64 14.88 1.35 -0.69
N ALA A 65 16.15 1.32 -0.25
CA ALA A 65 16.52 1.82 1.07
C ALA A 65 16.50 3.36 1.07
N SER A 66 16.04 3.95 2.16
CA SER A 66 16.04 5.42 2.36
C SER A 66 17.45 5.98 2.55
N CYS A 67 18.36 5.19 3.13
CA CYS A 67 19.78 5.48 3.21
C CYS A 67 20.57 4.36 2.54
N GLY A 68 21.31 4.71 1.49
CA GLY A 68 22.11 3.78 0.68
C GLY A 68 23.51 3.54 1.24
N CYS A 69 23.65 3.36 2.56
CA CYS A 69 24.95 3.07 3.15
C CYS A 69 25.15 1.55 3.16
N THR A 70 25.44 0.98 1.97
CA THR A 70 26.12 -0.31 1.83
C THR A 70 27.62 -0.11 1.93
#